data_AF-A0A0J8QTW6-F1
#
_entry.id   AF-A0A0J8QTW6-F1
#
_cell.length_a   1.000
_cell.length_b   1.000
_cell.length_c   1.000
_cell.angle_alpha   90.00
_cell.angle_beta   90.00
_cell.angle_gamma   90.00
#
_symmetry.space_group_name_H-M   'P 1'
#
loop_
_entity.id
_entity.type
_entity.pdbx_description
1 polymer ?
#
loop_
_entity_poly.entity_id
_entity_poly.type
_entity_poly.pdbx_seq_one_letter_code
_entity_poly.pdbx_strand_id
1 'polypeptide(L)'
;MDQFSRHANPFTKLRALNDLRRLVIASLTIGNGSVELVNNQFAALPRIYRRQGRGHRNSVSEGSKPLNVADDQTPTPSSPVPATNEISSGSSANSLPSDNQIIRALRELIQKFQPKTLFRDLQFIAAFVPSEVLNKADAGTAFLQFGLAAFELKDDVCHSMVQIADNIVSQELSKRQRQSPFSPRIGNGIEDAARMWIITAQEGNAVAQRELAILYLTHPEILPRVTFPLTMPRETFNRDMMYRRDLELKSDPQSLCLALHWMQLSAAGGDELAQNRLREREEFESLA
;
A
#
# COMPACT_ATOMS: atom_id res chain seq x y z
N MET A 1 14.31 14.30 11.15
CA MET A 1 12.89 14.54 10.85
C MET A 1 12.42 15.94 11.24
N ASP A 2 12.63 16.43 12.47
CA ASP A 2 12.18 17.77 12.92
C ASP A 2 12.37 18.94 11.94
N GLN A 3 13.51 19.02 11.25
CA GLN A 3 13.77 20.07 10.27
C GLN A 3 12.77 20.04 9.09
N PHE A 4 12.38 18.85 8.62
CA PHE A 4 11.41 18.66 7.54
C PHE A 4 10.01 19.13 7.95
N SER A 5 9.60 18.83 9.19
CA SER A 5 8.27 19.20 9.73
C SER A 5 8.08 20.71 9.97
N ARG A 6 9.17 21.46 10.21
CA ARG A 6 9.12 22.89 10.59
C ARG A 6 9.24 23.87 9.42
N HIS A 7 9.89 23.49 8.31
CA HIS A 7 10.09 24.42 7.19
C HIS A 7 8.80 24.67 6.40
N ALA A 8 8.51 25.94 6.09
CA ALA A 8 7.35 26.35 5.28
C ALA A 8 7.61 26.36 3.76
N ASN A 9 8.85 26.17 3.32
CA ASN A 9 9.20 26.18 1.89
C ASN A 9 9.20 24.73 1.32
N PRO A 10 8.40 24.44 0.28
CA PRO A 10 8.27 23.08 -0.26
C PRO A 10 9.56 22.59 -0.97
N PHE A 11 10.33 23.49 -1.59
CA PHE A 11 11.62 23.15 -2.20
C PHE A 11 12.68 22.77 -1.15
N THR A 12 12.63 23.37 0.04
CA THR A 12 13.50 22.98 1.17
C THR A 12 13.13 21.60 1.70
N LYS A 13 11.83 21.28 1.79
CA LYS A 13 11.36 19.93 2.16
C LYS A 13 11.79 18.89 1.12
N LEU A 14 11.62 19.18 -0.18
CA LEU A 14 12.03 18.32 -1.29
C LEU A 14 13.55 18.05 -1.27
N ARG A 15 14.38 19.08 -1.01
CA ARG A 15 15.82 18.91 -0.83
C ARG A 15 16.13 17.97 0.34
N ALA A 16 15.47 18.14 1.48
CA ALA A 16 15.68 17.29 2.65
C ALA A 16 15.31 15.80 2.40
N LEU A 17 14.29 15.51 1.57
CA LEU A 17 14.00 14.14 1.12
C LEU A 17 15.15 13.59 0.27
N ASN A 18 15.66 14.37 -0.68
CA ASN A 18 16.78 13.97 -1.53
C ASN A 18 18.08 13.73 -0.74
N ASP A 19 18.37 14.58 0.24
CA ASP A 19 19.55 14.43 1.10
C ASP A 19 19.41 13.17 2.00
N LEU A 20 18.22 12.90 2.54
CA LEU A 20 17.97 11.68 3.30
C LEU A 20 18.01 10.41 2.44
N ARG A 21 17.52 10.44 1.19
CA ARG A 21 17.69 9.36 0.21
C ARG A 21 19.18 9.06 -0.04
N ARG A 22 20.00 10.10 -0.21
CA ARG A 22 21.46 9.95 -0.41
C ARG A 22 22.15 9.29 0.78
N LEU A 23 21.75 9.64 2.01
CA LEU A 23 22.23 8.96 3.23
C LEU A 23 21.82 7.48 3.28
N VAL A 24 20.59 7.14 2.87
CA VAL A 24 20.12 5.75 2.77
C VAL A 24 20.92 4.96 1.75
N ILE A 25 21.12 5.50 0.54
CA ILE A 25 21.93 4.87 -0.51
C ILE A 25 23.36 4.61 0.01
N ALA A 26 24.00 5.61 0.63
CA ALA A 26 25.33 5.45 1.20
C ALA A 26 25.36 4.36 2.30
N SER A 27 24.36 4.31 3.18
CA SER A 27 24.25 3.28 4.22
C SER A 27 24.08 1.87 3.66
N LEU A 28 23.30 1.70 2.59
CA LEU A 28 23.10 0.40 1.93
C LEU A 28 24.39 -0.06 1.22
N THR A 29 25.10 0.84 0.54
CA THR A 29 26.39 0.53 -0.09
C THR A 29 27.46 0.13 0.93
N ILE A 30 27.53 0.81 2.09
CA ILE A 30 28.47 0.45 3.17
C ILE A 30 28.11 -0.92 3.78
N GLY A 31 26.82 -1.18 4.02
CA GLY A 31 26.34 -2.46 4.55
C GLY A 31 26.74 -3.64 3.66
N ASN A 32 26.58 -3.50 2.34
CA ASN A 32 26.98 -4.52 1.37
C ASN A 32 28.49 -4.80 1.34
N GLY A 33 29.34 -3.78 1.58
CA GLY A 33 30.80 -3.95 1.63
C GLY A 33 31.33 -4.58 2.92
N SER A 34 30.56 -4.57 4.01
CA SER A 34 31.01 -5.04 5.33
C SER A 34 31.09 -6.57 5.48
N VAL A 35 30.54 -7.34 4.53
CA VAL A 35 30.51 -8.82 4.58
C VAL A 35 31.82 -9.46 4.11
N GLU A 36 32.64 -8.78 3.31
CA GLU A 36 33.86 -9.37 2.73
C GLU A 36 35.11 -9.32 3.64
N LEU A 37 35.10 -8.50 4.71
CA LEU A 37 36.31 -8.19 5.49
C LEU A 37 36.58 -9.11 6.70
N VAL A 38 35.70 -10.06 7.02
CA VAL A 38 35.86 -10.93 8.21
C VAL A 38 36.42 -12.32 7.87
N ASN A 39 36.38 -12.76 6.61
CA ASN A 39 36.68 -14.16 6.24
C ASN A 39 38.10 -14.42 5.71
N ASN A 40 39.00 -13.44 5.76
CA ASN A 40 40.34 -13.51 5.15
C ASN A 40 41.50 -13.68 6.16
N GLN A 41 41.23 -14.36 7.27
CA GLN A 41 42.27 -14.95 8.13
C GLN A 41 41.99 -16.45 8.26
N PHE A 42 43.04 -17.28 8.21
CA PHE A 42 43.02 -18.75 8.17
C PHE A 42 42.62 -19.44 6.85
N ALA A 43 43.54 -19.46 5.88
CA ALA A 43 44.10 -20.72 5.35
C ALA A 43 45.26 -20.44 4.37
N ALA A 44 46.38 -21.14 4.55
CA ALA A 44 47.52 -21.07 3.62
C ALA A 44 47.58 -22.31 2.71
N LEU A 45 48.20 -22.10 1.54
CA LEU A 45 48.73 -23.07 0.57
C LEU A 45 47.77 -23.71 -0.48
N PRO A 46 48.28 -23.93 -1.71
CA PRO A 46 47.47 -24.29 -2.87
C PRO A 46 47.33 -25.81 -3.07
N ARG A 47 46.26 -26.24 -3.75
CA ARG A 47 46.13 -27.60 -4.27
C ARG A 47 45.78 -27.65 -5.75
N ILE A 48 46.51 -28.52 -6.45
CA ILE A 48 46.58 -28.67 -7.90
C ILE A 48 45.52 -29.70 -8.38
N TYR A 49 44.87 -29.39 -9.51
CA TYR A 49 43.98 -30.20 -10.37
C TYR A 49 43.42 -31.56 -9.88
N ARG A 50 42.07 -31.68 -9.94
CA ARG A 50 41.43 -32.77 -10.72
C ARG A 50 40.04 -32.38 -11.25
N ARG A 51 39.54 -33.17 -12.20
CA ARG A 51 38.59 -32.81 -13.29
C ARG A 51 37.44 -33.82 -13.35
N GLN A 52 36.17 -33.37 -13.50
CA GLN A 52 35.07 -33.93 -14.35
C GLN A 52 33.64 -33.64 -13.84
N GLY A 53 32.67 -33.56 -14.77
CA GLY A 53 31.21 -33.61 -14.51
C GLY A 53 30.48 -32.24 -14.56
N ARG A 54 30.09 -31.69 -15.72
CA ARG A 54 28.81 -31.90 -16.48
C ARG A 54 27.52 -31.58 -15.69
N GLY A 55 26.81 -30.53 -16.11
CA GLY A 55 25.46 -30.16 -15.62
C GLY A 55 24.91 -28.87 -16.25
N HIS A 56 24.18 -29.05 -17.36
CA HIS A 56 23.20 -28.16 -18.01
C HIS A 56 22.62 -27.03 -17.14
N ARG A 57 22.71 -25.74 -17.51
CA ARG A 57 21.99 -25.01 -18.57
C ARG A 57 20.45 -25.07 -18.54
N ASN A 58 19.90 -24.01 -17.96
CA ASN A 58 18.88 -23.10 -18.51
C ASN A 58 17.41 -23.52 -18.75
N SER A 59 16.57 -22.59 -18.26
CA SER A 59 15.34 -22.04 -18.84
C SER A 59 14.01 -22.76 -18.63
N VAL A 60 13.18 -22.03 -17.88
CA VAL A 60 11.72 -21.96 -17.96
C VAL A 60 11.21 -22.08 -19.40
N SER A 61 10.14 -22.86 -19.54
CA SER A 61 9.28 -22.92 -20.73
C SER A 61 8.00 -22.14 -20.48
N GLU A 62 7.60 -21.32 -21.46
CA GLU A 62 6.22 -20.87 -21.63
C GLU A 62 5.87 -21.10 -23.10
N GLY A 63 4.63 -21.49 -23.41
CA GLY A 63 4.35 -22.15 -24.70
C GLY A 63 3.01 -21.81 -25.34
N SER A 64 2.93 -22.13 -26.64
CA SER A 64 1.74 -22.06 -27.51
C SER A 64 1.35 -20.65 -27.99
N LYS A 65 0.96 -20.40 -29.25
CA LYS A 65 0.85 -21.25 -30.47
C LYS A 65 0.89 -20.31 -31.73
N PRO A 66 0.95 -20.84 -32.98
CA PRO A 66 1.56 -20.13 -34.12
C PRO A 66 0.61 -19.52 -35.14
N LEU A 67 1.15 -18.69 -36.04
CA LEU A 67 0.71 -18.58 -37.44
C LEU A 67 1.93 -18.69 -38.39
N ASN A 68 1.78 -19.43 -39.49
CA ASN A 68 2.76 -19.54 -40.58
C ASN A 68 2.40 -18.57 -41.71
N VAL A 69 3.39 -18.00 -42.42
CA VAL A 69 3.45 -17.87 -43.91
C VAL A 69 4.93 -17.72 -44.33
N ALA A 70 5.26 -18.31 -45.50
CA ALA A 70 6.47 -18.21 -46.35
C ALA A 70 7.40 -16.98 -46.17
N ASP A 71 8.73 -17.11 -46.08
CA ASP A 71 9.73 -17.70 -47.03
C ASP A 71 10.17 -16.71 -48.14
N ASP A 72 11.37 -16.11 -47.99
CA ASP A 72 12.25 -15.87 -49.14
C ASP A 72 13.75 -15.80 -48.75
N GLN A 73 14.53 -16.31 -49.70
CA GLN A 73 15.97 -16.56 -49.84
C GLN A 73 16.76 -15.25 -50.10
N THR A 74 18.10 -15.07 -50.06
CA THR A 74 19.35 -15.87 -49.84
C THR A 74 20.52 -14.90 -49.42
N PRO A 75 21.84 -15.01 -49.80
CA PRO A 75 22.88 -15.57 -48.92
C PRO A 75 24.14 -14.71 -48.66
N THR A 76 25.01 -15.17 -47.74
CA THR A 76 26.33 -14.60 -47.36
C THR A 76 27.48 -14.89 -48.33
N PRO A 77 28.52 -14.02 -48.34
CA PRO A 77 29.90 -14.39 -47.92
C PRO A 77 30.65 -13.26 -47.14
N SER A 78 31.79 -13.41 -46.44
CA SER A 78 32.60 -14.59 -46.06
C SER A 78 33.57 -14.33 -44.86
N SER A 79 34.35 -15.37 -44.53
CA SER A 79 35.33 -15.62 -43.42
C SER A 79 36.78 -15.06 -43.66
N PRO A 80 37.83 -15.33 -42.83
CA PRO A 80 38.09 -15.00 -41.40
C PRO A 80 39.54 -14.50 -41.05
N VAL A 81 39.77 -13.83 -39.90
CA VAL A 81 41.10 -13.72 -39.23
C VAL A 81 40.94 -13.66 -37.69
N PRO A 82 41.80 -14.31 -36.86
CA PRO A 82 41.56 -14.46 -35.42
C PRO A 82 42.41 -13.58 -34.47
N ALA A 83 41.98 -13.57 -33.21
CA ALA A 83 42.74 -13.35 -31.96
C ALA A 83 43.24 -11.93 -31.61
N THR A 84 42.55 -11.30 -30.63
CA THR A 84 43.18 -11.01 -29.33
C THR A 84 42.15 -11.22 -28.20
N ASN A 85 42.49 -12.03 -27.19
CA ASN A 85 41.66 -12.20 -25.99
C ASN A 85 41.96 -11.08 -24.99
N GLU A 86 41.14 -10.02 -24.95
CA GLU A 86 41.06 -9.18 -23.74
C GLU A 86 39.96 -9.70 -22.83
N ILE A 87 40.39 -10.55 -21.89
CA ILE A 87 39.56 -11.07 -20.82
C ILE A 87 39.39 -9.96 -19.77
N SER A 88 38.44 -9.06 -19.98
CA SER A 88 37.97 -8.13 -18.95
C SER A 88 37.07 -8.85 -17.92
N SER A 89 37.59 -9.91 -17.31
CA SER A 89 36.99 -10.54 -16.14
C SER A 89 37.28 -9.70 -14.91
N GLY A 90 36.24 -9.36 -14.16
CA GLY A 90 36.39 -8.86 -12.78
C GLY A 90 36.26 -7.35 -12.62
N SER A 91 35.04 -6.84 -12.71
CA SER A 91 34.61 -5.68 -11.94
C SER A 91 33.33 -6.00 -11.20
N SER A 92 33.43 -6.97 -10.27
CA SER A 92 32.51 -7.04 -9.12
C SER A 92 32.85 -5.89 -8.19
N ALA A 93 32.40 -4.68 -8.55
CA ALA A 93 32.63 -3.47 -7.78
C ALA A 93 31.29 -2.72 -7.66
N ASN A 94 30.72 -2.75 -6.45
CA ASN A 94 29.64 -1.89 -5.98
C ASN A 94 28.40 -1.82 -6.90
N SER A 95 27.56 -2.86 -6.88
CA SER A 95 26.19 -2.71 -7.39
C SER A 95 25.45 -1.65 -6.57
N LEU A 96 24.91 -0.63 -7.26
CA LEU A 96 24.06 0.39 -6.66
C LEU A 96 22.82 -0.30 -6.04
N PRO A 97 22.37 0.09 -4.82
CA PRO A 97 21.17 -0.51 -4.23
C PRO A 97 19.95 -0.30 -5.13
N SER A 98 19.11 -1.32 -5.25
CA SER A 98 17.91 -1.26 -6.09
C SER A 98 16.84 -0.35 -5.46
N ASP A 99 15.95 0.19 -6.27
CA ASP A 99 14.89 1.08 -5.79
C ASP A 99 14.03 0.43 -4.70
N ASN A 100 13.76 -0.88 -4.81
CA ASN A 100 13.04 -1.65 -3.78
C ASN A 100 13.80 -1.74 -2.44
N GLN A 101 15.14 -1.80 -2.46
CA GLN A 101 15.95 -1.74 -1.24
C GLN A 101 15.91 -0.35 -0.61
N ILE A 102 15.95 0.71 -1.44
CA ILE A 102 15.85 2.10 -0.99
C ILE A 102 14.46 2.37 -0.39
N ILE A 103 13.38 2.02 -1.09
CA ILE A 103 11.99 2.17 -0.64
C ILE A 103 11.78 1.43 0.69
N ARG A 104 12.25 0.18 0.82
CA ARG A 104 12.16 -0.57 2.08
C ARG A 104 12.89 0.11 3.23
N ALA A 105 14.13 0.55 3.02
CA ALA A 105 14.90 1.28 4.05
C ALA A 105 14.24 2.61 4.43
N LEU A 106 13.62 3.31 3.47
CA LEU A 106 12.81 4.50 3.75
C LEU A 106 11.55 4.16 4.56
N ARG A 107 10.85 3.08 4.24
CA ARG A 107 9.66 2.59 4.97
C ARG A 107 10.01 2.28 6.43
N GLU A 108 11.13 1.58 6.66
CA GLU A 108 11.66 1.30 8.01
C GLU A 108 12.01 2.59 8.78
N LEU A 109 12.62 3.58 8.13
CA LEU A 109 12.91 4.88 8.75
C LEU A 109 11.63 5.65 9.11
N ILE A 110 10.62 5.65 8.23
CA ILE A 110 9.32 6.28 8.50
C ILE A 110 8.65 5.59 9.70
N GLN A 111 8.63 4.26 9.73
CA GLN A 111 8.07 3.47 10.82
C GLN A 111 8.80 3.71 12.15
N LYS A 112 10.13 3.83 12.13
CA LYS A 112 10.97 4.07 13.31
C LYS A 112 10.85 5.49 13.88
N PHE A 113 10.76 6.51 13.02
CA PHE A 113 10.75 7.91 13.45
C PHE A 113 9.36 8.56 13.51
N GLN A 114 8.33 7.91 12.98
CA GLN A 114 6.91 8.33 13.01
C GLN A 114 6.69 9.84 12.78
N PRO A 115 7.15 10.37 11.62
CA PRO A 115 7.03 11.79 11.30
C PRO A 115 5.56 12.24 11.19
N LYS A 116 5.04 12.87 12.26
CA LYS A 116 3.64 13.31 12.42
C LYS A 116 3.05 14.13 11.27
N THR A 117 3.90 14.76 10.45
CA THR A 117 3.49 15.67 9.38
C THR A 117 3.80 15.14 7.97
N LEU A 118 4.28 13.90 7.82
CA LEU A 118 4.79 13.39 6.55
C LEU A 118 3.80 13.51 5.39
N PHE A 119 2.57 13.00 5.53
CA PHE A 119 1.57 13.07 4.45
C PHE A 119 1.20 14.51 4.10
N ARG A 120 1.00 15.39 5.10
CA ARG A 120 0.78 16.83 4.91
C ARG A 120 1.95 17.47 4.15
N ASP A 121 3.18 17.14 4.53
CA ASP A 121 4.40 17.70 3.94
C ASP A 121 4.65 17.17 2.51
N LEU A 122 4.29 15.91 2.22
CA LEU A 122 4.31 15.33 0.86
C LEU A 122 3.22 15.97 -0.03
N GLN A 123 1.99 16.13 0.48
CA GLN A 123 0.92 16.87 -0.20
C GLN A 123 1.33 18.32 -0.48
N PHE A 124 1.99 18.97 0.47
CA PHE A 124 2.49 20.34 0.32
C PHE A 124 3.62 20.45 -0.72
N ILE A 125 4.48 19.43 -0.85
CA ILE A 125 5.43 19.34 -1.98
C ILE A 125 4.66 19.17 -3.30
N ALA A 126 3.73 18.22 -3.37
CA ALA A 126 2.97 17.92 -4.59
C ALA A 126 2.14 19.10 -5.11
N ALA A 127 1.58 19.91 -4.21
CA ALA A 127 0.72 21.04 -4.56
C ALA A 127 1.49 22.32 -4.97
N PHE A 128 2.72 22.51 -4.45
CA PHE A 128 3.45 23.78 -4.59
C PHE A 128 4.83 23.67 -5.27
N VAL A 129 5.30 22.47 -5.61
CA VAL A 129 6.48 22.29 -6.48
C VAL A 129 6.01 22.00 -7.91
N PRO A 130 6.42 22.81 -8.91
CA PRO A 130 6.07 22.57 -10.31
C PRO A 130 6.55 21.21 -10.82
N SER A 131 5.79 20.61 -11.73
CA SER A 131 6.10 19.29 -12.32
C SER A 131 7.47 19.25 -12.99
N GLU A 132 7.97 20.36 -13.54
CA GLU A 132 9.30 20.48 -14.15
C GLU A 132 10.43 20.34 -13.11
N VAL A 133 10.12 20.58 -11.84
CA VAL A 133 11.05 20.40 -10.71
C VAL A 133 10.89 19.00 -10.09
N LEU A 134 9.67 18.44 -10.04
CA LEU A 134 9.43 17.06 -9.64
C LEU A 134 9.90 16.04 -10.68
N ASN A 135 9.98 16.40 -11.96
CA ASN A 135 10.53 15.54 -13.02
C ASN A 135 12.07 15.56 -13.09
N LYS A 136 12.75 16.25 -12.16
CA LYS A 136 14.22 16.23 -12.05
C LYS A 136 14.68 14.90 -11.45
N ALA A 137 15.52 14.18 -12.17
CA ALA A 137 15.90 12.79 -11.90
C ALA A 137 16.20 12.46 -10.42
N ASP A 138 17.00 13.27 -9.72
CA ASP A 138 17.39 12.97 -8.32
C ASP A 138 16.28 13.29 -7.29
N ALA A 139 15.84 14.55 -7.24
CA ALA A 139 14.92 15.03 -6.23
C ALA A 139 13.49 14.51 -6.45
N GLY A 140 13.09 14.36 -7.71
CA GLY A 140 11.84 13.71 -8.11
C GLY A 140 11.77 12.25 -7.66
N THR A 141 12.82 11.48 -7.96
CA THR A 141 12.94 10.08 -7.51
C THR A 141 12.91 9.98 -6.00
N ALA A 142 13.56 10.91 -5.27
CA ALA A 142 13.43 10.97 -3.82
C ALA A 142 11.99 11.18 -3.36
N PHE A 143 11.29 12.19 -3.89
CA PHE A 143 9.88 12.42 -3.56
C PHE A 143 9.01 11.19 -3.85
N LEU A 144 9.18 10.55 -5.01
CA LEU A 144 8.44 9.34 -5.39
C LEU A 144 8.73 8.16 -4.46
N GLN A 145 10.00 7.88 -4.16
CA GLN A 145 10.40 6.78 -3.27
C GLN A 145 9.92 6.99 -1.83
N PHE A 146 9.93 8.23 -1.32
CA PHE A 146 9.31 8.57 -0.04
C PHE A 146 7.79 8.44 -0.07
N GLY A 147 7.15 8.82 -1.19
CA GLY A 147 5.72 8.63 -1.40
C GLY A 147 5.33 7.16 -1.33
N LEU A 148 5.97 6.31 -2.14
CA LEU A 148 5.74 4.85 -2.17
C LEU A 148 5.96 4.24 -0.78
N ALA A 149 7.10 4.49 -0.15
CA ALA A 149 7.41 3.98 1.20
C ALA A 149 6.39 4.43 2.27
N ALA A 150 5.85 5.65 2.16
CA ALA A 150 4.82 6.15 3.07
C ALA A 150 3.45 5.53 2.77
N PHE A 151 3.07 5.36 1.51
CA PHE A 151 1.81 4.75 1.11
C PHE A 151 1.76 3.26 1.47
N GLU A 152 2.83 2.49 1.23
CA GLU A 152 2.96 1.09 1.67
C GLU A 152 2.74 0.98 3.18
N LEU A 153 3.44 1.78 3.98
CA LEU A 153 3.27 1.77 5.44
C LEU A 153 1.85 2.16 5.88
N LYS A 154 1.23 3.13 5.19
CA LYS A 154 -0.16 3.54 5.47
C LYS A 154 -1.12 2.37 5.21
N ASP A 155 -0.94 1.69 4.09
CA ASP A 155 -1.77 0.57 3.67
C ASP A 155 -1.65 -0.62 4.63
N ASP A 156 -0.43 -0.99 5.03
CA ASP A 156 -0.15 -2.00 6.05
C ASP A 156 -0.87 -1.67 7.39
N VAL A 157 -0.79 -0.41 7.82
CA VAL A 157 -1.44 0.06 9.06
C VAL A 157 -2.96 0.04 8.93
N CYS A 158 -3.52 0.39 7.77
CA CYS A 158 -4.96 0.32 7.54
C CYS A 158 -5.46 -1.13 7.57
N HIS A 159 -4.80 -2.04 6.86
CA HIS A 159 -5.15 -3.46 6.88
C HIS A 159 -5.05 -4.07 8.29
N SER A 160 -3.98 -3.76 9.03
CA SER A 160 -3.84 -4.20 10.42
C SER A 160 -4.94 -3.63 11.33
N MET A 161 -5.33 -2.37 11.13
CA MET A 161 -6.38 -1.70 11.90
C MET A 161 -7.78 -2.30 11.65
N VAL A 162 -8.10 -2.71 10.42
CA VAL A 162 -9.33 -3.47 10.13
C VAL A 162 -9.30 -4.82 10.85
N GLN A 163 -8.21 -5.58 10.72
CA GLN A 163 -8.09 -6.88 11.40
C GLN A 163 -8.22 -6.77 12.93
N ILE A 164 -7.70 -5.69 13.54
CA ILE A 164 -7.85 -5.45 14.99
C ILE A 164 -9.31 -5.14 15.32
N ALA A 165 -10.01 -4.31 14.54
CA ALA A 165 -11.42 -4.00 14.73
C ALA A 165 -12.29 -5.27 14.66
N ASP A 166 -12.10 -6.10 13.63
CA ASP A 166 -12.83 -7.36 13.43
C ASP A 166 -12.61 -8.34 14.60
N ASN A 167 -11.37 -8.41 15.11
CA ASN A 167 -11.02 -9.20 16.29
C ASN A 167 -11.72 -8.69 17.57
N ILE A 168 -11.79 -7.36 17.77
CA ILE A 168 -12.48 -6.76 18.91
C ILE A 168 -13.98 -7.09 18.88
N VAL A 169 -14.62 -6.93 17.71
CA VAL A 169 -16.05 -7.24 17.55
C VAL A 169 -16.33 -8.74 17.73
N SER A 170 -15.49 -9.61 17.16
CA SER A 170 -15.60 -11.06 17.33
C SER A 170 -15.49 -11.50 18.80
N GLN A 171 -14.58 -10.88 19.55
CA GLN A 171 -14.47 -11.11 21.00
C GLN A 171 -15.69 -10.59 21.77
N GLU A 172 -16.22 -9.43 21.42
CA GLU A 172 -17.38 -8.83 22.10
C GLU A 172 -18.67 -9.62 21.87
N LEU A 173 -18.90 -10.10 20.64
CA LEU A 173 -19.99 -11.05 20.33
C LEU A 173 -19.83 -12.35 21.14
N SER A 174 -18.60 -12.90 21.19
CA SER A 174 -18.29 -14.11 21.95
C SER A 174 -18.51 -13.94 23.46
N LYS A 175 -18.22 -12.76 24.03
CA LYS A 175 -18.50 -12.45 25.45
C LYS A 175 -20.01 -12.39 25.70
N ARG A 176 -20.78 -11.70 24.85
CA ARG A 176 -22.25 -11.61 24.98
C ARG A 176 -22.94 -12.98 24.98
N GLN A 177 -22.41 -13.94 24.21
CA GLN A 177 -22.92 -15.31 24.18
C GLN A 177 -22.49 -16.17 25.40
N ARG A 178 -21.50 -15.73 26.19
CA ARG A 178 -20.96 -16.48 27.35
C ARG A 178 -21.22 -15.82 28.72
N GLN A 179 -21.66 -14.56 28.78
CA GLN A 179 -21.78 -13.81 30.02
C GLN A 179 -23.22 -13.58 30.49
N SER A 180 -23.43 -13.78 31.79
CA SER A 180 -24.62 -13.41 32.55
C SER A 180 -24.75 -11.86 32.64
N PRO A 181 -25.95 -11.26 32.84
CA PRO A 181 -26.20 -9.82 32.65
C PRO A 181 -25.44 -8.82 33.55
N PHE A 182 -24.53 -9.26 34.41
CA PHE A 182 -23.98 -8.48 35.53
C PHE A 182 -22.45 -8.30 35.51
N SER A 183 -21.75 -8.64 34.42
CA SER A 183 -20.32 -8.32 34.29
C SER A 183 -20.11 -6.83 33.93
N PRO A 184 -19.33 -6.05 34.69
CA PRO A 184 -19.07 -4.65 34.38
C PRO A 184 -18.23 -4.53 33.08
N ARG A 185 -18.70 -3.72 32.14
CA ARG A 185 -18.02 -3.49 30.85
C ARG A 185 -16.79 -2.59 31.06
N ILE A 186 -15.61 -3.20 31.06
CA ILE A 186 -14.33 -2.48 31.03
C ILE A 186 -14.05 -2.07 29.58
N GLY A 187 -14.42 -0.85 29.24
CA GLY A 187 -14.26 -0.27 27.90
C GLY A 187 -15.30 -0.75 26.89
N ASN A 188 -15.83 0.18 26.09
CA ASN A 188 -16.72 -0.15 24.99
C ASN A 188 -15.89 -0.54 23.75
N GLY A 189 -15.41 -1.78 23.69
CA GLY A 189 -14.58 -2.25 22.56
C GLY A 189 -15.23 -2.05 21.19
N ILE A 190 -16.57 -2.06 21.12
CA ILE A 190 -17.33 -1.73 19.90
C ILE A 190 -17.10 -0.27 19.43
N GLU A 191 -16.86 0.68 20.34
CA GLU A 191 -16.49 2.05 19.97
C GLU A 191 -15.05 2.16 19.47
N ASP A 192 -14.13 1.35 20.01
CA ASP A 192 -12.75 1.30 19.51
C ASP A 192 -12.71 0.71 18.10
N ALA A 193 -13.44 -0.38 17.86
CA ALA A 193 -13.65 -0.93 16.52
C ALA A 193 -14.31 0.09 15.57
N ALA A 194 -15.34 0.82 16.03
CA ALA A 194 -15.97 1.89 15.26
C ALA A 194 -14.98 3.02 14.90
N ARG A 195 -14.13 3.46 15.84
CA ARG A 195 -13.08 4.46 15.59
C ARG A 195 -12.08 3.95 14.54
N MET A 196 -11.67 2.69 14.61
CA MET A 196 -10.77 2.05 13.65
C MET A 196 -11.39 1.95 12.24
N TRP A 197 -12.64 1.51 12.13
CA TRP A 197 -13.36 1.45 10.86
C TRP A 197 -13.63 2.82 10.26
N ILE A 198 -13.92 3.87 11.06
CA ILE A 198 -14.05 5.24 10.53
C ILE A 198 -12.77 5.70 9.84
N ILE A 199 -11.60 5.50 10.47
CA ILE A 199 -10.31 5.92 9.89
C ILE A 199 -10.02 5.11 8.62
N THR A 200 -10.14 3.78 8.67
CA THR A 200 -9.82 2.92 7.52
C THR A 200 -10.80 3.06 6.36
N ALA A 201 -12.09 3.35 6.63
CA ALA A 201 -13.08 3.63 5.60
C ALA A 201 -12.80 4.97 4.87
N GLN A 202 -12.34 5.99 5.61
CA GLN A 202 -11.90 7.27 5.03
C GLN A 202 -10.62 7.14 4.19
N GLU A 203 -9.76 6.17 4.50
CA GLU A 203 -8.57 5.84 3.70
C GLU A 203 -8.88 4.97 2.46
N GLY A 204 -10.14 4.54 2.30
CA GLY A 204 -10.61 3.82 1.10
C GLY A 204 -10.71 2.30 1.24
N ASN A 205 -10.55 1.72 2.44
CA ASN A 205 -10.63 0.27 2.60
C ASN A 205 -12.09 -0.24 2.47
N ALA A 206 -12.35 -1.05 1.44
CA ALA A 206 -13.69 -1.50 1.10
C ALA A 206 -14.39 -2.31 2.21
N VAL A 207 -13.65 -3.15 2.94
CA VAL A 207 -14.19 -3.93 4.07
C VAL A 207 -14.60 -2.99 5.20
N ALA A 208 -13.74 -2.04 5.59
CA ALA A 208 -14.06 -1.05 6.62
C ALA A 208 -15.29 -0.20 6.26
N GLN A 209 -15.46 0.15 4.97
CA GLN A 209 -16.63 0.86 4.48
C GLN A 209 -17.91 0.02 4.64
N ARG A 210 -17.85 -1.30 4.37
CA ARG A 210 -18.97 -2.22 4.62
C ARG A 210 -19.32 -2.30 6.11
N GLU A 211 -18.33 -2.53 6.97
CA GLU A 211 -18.57 -2.69 8.41
C GLU A 211 -19.07 -1.39 9.05
N LEU A 212 -18.56 -0.23 8.62
CA LEU A 212 -19.09 1.07 9.02
C LEU A 212 -20.54 1.27 8.57
N ALA A 213 -20.89 0.86 7.35
CA ALA A 213 -22.27 0.87 6.88
C ALA A 213 -23.19 -0.04 7.71
N ILE A 214 -22.71 -1.24 8.07
CA ILE A 214 -23.44 -2.17 8.96
C ILE A 214 -23.61 -1.58 10.36
N LEU A 215 -22.61 -0.89 10.92
CA LEU A 215 -22.77 -0.17 12.19
C LEU A 215 -23.81 0.95 12.11
N TYR A 216 -23.87 1.73 11.03
CA TYR A 216 -24.94 2.74 10.88
C TYR A 216 -26.36 2.15 10.85
N LEU A 217 -26.51 0.90 10.43
CA LEU A 217 -27.80 0.18 10.45
C LEU A 217 -28.12 -0.49 11.78
N THR A 218 -27.11 -0.84 12.58
CA THR A 218 -27.26 -1.71 13.77
C THR A 218 -27.02 -1.00 15.11
N HIS A 219 -26.11 -0.02 15.14
CA HIS A 219 -25.68 0.72 16.33
C HIS A 219 -25.42 2.21 15.96
N PRO A 220 -26.40 2.95 15.42
CA PRO A 220 -26.19 4.36 15.05
C PRO A 220 -25.85 5.27 16.24
N GLU A 221 -26.18 4.87 17.47
CA GLU A 221 -25.96 5.65 18.70
C GLU A 221 -24.50 5.80 19.12
N ILE A 222 -23.61 4.89 18.69
CA ILE A 222 -22.16 4.96 18.97
C ILE A 222 -21.38 5.68 17.87
N LEU A 223 -22.01 6.04 16.75
CA LEU A 223 -21.34 6.59 15.58
C LEU A 223 -21.51 8.12 15.46
N PRO A 224 -20.41 8.88 15.26
CA PRO A 224 -20.53 10.22 14.71
C PRO A 224 -21.03 10.14 13.26
N ARG A 225 -21.64 11.21 12.77
CA ARG A 225 -22.07 11.31 11.37
C ARG A 225 -20.87 11.71 10.51
N VAL A 226 -20.26 10.74 9.82
CA VAL A 226 -19.08 10.95 8.97
C VAL A 226 -19.33 10.46 7.56
N THR A 227 -18.93 11.26 6.57
CA THR A 227 -18.91 10.89 5.15
C THR A 227 -17.49 10.55 4.72
N PHE A 228 -17.35 10.06 3.49
CA PHE A 228 -16.04 9.96 2.87
C PHE A 228 -15.49 11.38 2.60
N PRO A 229 -14.16 11.61 2.69
CA PRO A 229 -13.59 12.94 2.51
C PRO A 229 -13.91 13.51 1.13
N LEU A 230 -14.24 14.80 1.07
CA LEU A 230 -14.59 15.54 -0.15
C LEU A 230 -15.86 15.08 -0.91
N THR A 231 -16.60 14.08 -0.42
CA THR A 231 -17.93 13.75 -0.97
C THR A 231 -18.90 14.93 -0.81
N MET A 232 -19.69 15.23 -1.84
CA MET A 232 -20.68 16.30 -1.74
C MET A 232 -21.88 15.85 -0.89
N PRO A 233 -22.43 16.69 0.01
CA PRO A 233 -23.58 16.30 0.83
C PRO A 233 -24.80 15.80 0.05
N ARG A 234 -24.99 16.25 -1.20
CA ARG A 234 -26.05 15.77 -2.11
C ARG A 234 -25.88 14.32 -2.58
N GLU A 235 -24.65 13.81 -2.59
CA GLU A 235 -24.31 12.43 -2.99
C GLU A 235 -24.54 11.46 -1.83
N THR A 236 -24.34 11.90 -0.58
CA THR A 236 -24.66 11.13 0.62
C THR A 236 -26.14 11.22 1.02
N PHE A 237 -26.69 12.44 1.11
CA PHE A 237 -28.00 12.70 1.69
C PHE A 237 -29.05 12.89 0.60
N ASN A 238 -29.51 11.77 0.01
CA ASN A 238 -30.56 11.79 -1.00
C ASN A 238 -31.87 12.33 -0.38
N ARG A 239 -32.42 13.40 -0.99
CA ARG A 239 -33.67 14.04 -0.56
C ARG A 239 -34.82 13.06 -0.49
N ASP A 240 -34.95 12.16 -1.45
CA ASP A 240 -36.09 11.23 -1.52
C ASP A 240 -36.03 10.24 -0.35
N MET A 241 -34.85 9.77 0.04
CA MET A 241 -34.66 8.98 1.27
C MET A 241 -34.88 9.79 2.55
N MET A 242 -34.48 11.07 2.58
CA MET A 242 -34.69 11.93 3.76
C MET A 242 -36.16 12.32 3.98
N TYR A 243 -36.94 12.46 2.92
CA TYR A 243 -38.35 12.88 2.98
C TYR A 243 -39.35 11.73 2.89
N ARG A 244 -38.89 10.50 2.62
CA ARG A 244 -39.69 9.27 2.73
C ARG A 244 -40.04 9.01 4.20
N ARG A 245 -41.14 9.61 4.65
CA ARG A 245 -41.79 9.35 5.94
C ARG A 245 -42.51 8.00 5.93
N ASP A 246 -41.76 6.92 5.73
CA ASP A 246 -42.27 5.59 6.02
C ASP A 246 -42.42 5.49 7.54
N LEU A 247 -43.67 5.44 7.99
CA LEU A 247 -44.05 5.43 9.41
C LEU A 247 -43.58 4.16 10.16
N GLU A 248 -42.94 3.21 9.46
CA GLU A 248 -42.39 1.97 9.99
C GLU A 248 -40.85 1.93 10.10
N LEU A 249 -40.12 2.88 9.51
CA LEU A 249 -38.65 2.89 9.60
C LEU A 249 -38.20 3.26 11.02
N LYS A 250 -37.80 2.23 11.79
CA LYS A 250 -37.21 2.40 13.14
C LYS A 250 -35.86 3.12 13.16
N SER A 251 -35.24 3.32 12.00
CA SER A 251 -33.89 3.89 11.86
C SER A 251 -33.94 5.32 11.33
N ASP A 252 -33.12 6.19 11.91
CA ASP A 252 -32.93 7.58 11.47
C ASP A 252 -32.61 7.64 9.96
N PRO A 253 -33.38 8.41 9.14
CA PRO A 253 -33.13 8.52 7.71
C PRO A 253 -31.73 9.05 7.39
N GLN A 254 -31.09 9.80 8.29
CA GLN A 254 -29.72 10.26 8.10
C GLN A 254 -28.71 9.10 8.26
N SER A 255 -28.94 8.18 9.19
CA SER A 255 -28.15 6.94 9.33
C SER A 255 -28.37 5.99 8.15
N LEU A 256 -29.59 5.92 7.60
CA LEU A 256 -29.86 5.14 6.38
C LEU A 256 -29.13 5.70 5.15
N CYS A 257 -29.08 7.03 5.01
CA CYS A 257 -28.29 7.70 3.96
C CYS A 257 -26.79 7.40 4.11
N LEU A 258 -26.25 7.52 5.33
CA LEU A 258 -24.84 7.22 5.61
C LEU A 258 -24.49 5.75 5.37
N ALA A 259 -25.35 4.81 5.81
CA ALA A 259 -25.18 3.39 5.54
C ALA A 259 -25.16 3.08 4.04
N LEU A 260 -26.09 3.65 3.26
CA LEU A 260 -26.11 3.45 1.81
C LEU A 260 -24.86 4.01 1.12
N HIS A 261 -24.46 5.24 1.47
CA HIS A 261 -23.25 5.90 0.96
C HIS A 261 -21.99 5.05 1.19
N TRP A 262 -21.78 4.57 2.42
CA TRP A 262 -20.62 3.74 2.75
C TRP A 262 -20.69 2.34 2.10
N MET A 263 -21.88 1.74 1.96
CA MET A 263 -22.07 0.48 1.25
C MET A 263 -21.77 0.60 -0.26
N GLN A 264 -22.16 1.71 -0.89
CA GLN A 264 -21.87 2.00 -2.29
C GLN A 264 -20.37 2.18 -2.55
N LEU A 265 -19.67 2.88 -1.67
CA LEU A 265 -18.21 2.99 -1.74
C LEU A 265 -17.52 1.63 -1.58
N SER A 266 -17.99 0.81 -0.63
CA SER A 266 -17.48 -0.55 -0.42
C SER A 266 -17.64 -1.43 -1.67
N ALA A 267 -18.84 -1.41 -2.28
CA ALA A 267 -19.14 -2.14 -3.50
C ALA A 267 -18.28 -1.68 -4.69
N ALA A 268 -18.07 -0.36 -4.83
CA ALA A 268 -17.18 0.23 -5.84
C ALA A 268 -15.69 -0.11 -5.59
N GLY A 269 -15.30 -0.30 -4.32
CA GLY A 269 -13.99 -0.80 -3.90
C GLY A 269 -13.78 -2.31 -4.11
N GLY A 270 -14.77 -3.02 -4.66
CA GLY A 270 -14.66 -4.44 -4.99
C GLY A 270 -15.15 -5.41 -3.91
N ASP A 271 -15.85 -4.95 -2.87
CA ASP A 271 -16.40 -5.84 -1.85
C ASP A 271 -17.64 -6.59 -2.37
N GLU A 272 -17.49 -7.90 -2.58
CA GLU A 272 -18.55 -8.77 -3.12
C GLU A 272 -19.81 -8.81 -2.24
N LEU A 273 -19.66 -8.74 -0.91
CA LEU A 273 -20.81 -8.77 0.01
C LEU A 273 -21.59 -7.46 -0.06
N ALA A 274 -20.90 -6.31 -0.22
CA ALA A 274 -21.55 -5.04 -0.47
C ALA A 274 -22.26 -5.01 -1.83
N GLN A 275 -21.63 -5.52 -2.89
CA GLN A 275 -22.23 -5.61 -4.23
C GLN A 275 -23.51 -6.47 -4.24
N ASN A 276 -23.47 -7.65 -3.62
CA ASN A 276 -24.63 -8.54 -3.54
C ASN A 276 -25.78 -7.88 -2.75
N ARG A 277 -25.47 -7.23 -1.62
CA ARG A 277 -26.46 -6.57 -0.76
C ARG A 277 -27.13 -5.36 -1.43
N LEU A 278 -26.42 -4.64 -2.31
CA LEU A 278 -27.02 -3.58 -3.13
C LEU A 278 -27.91 -4.15 -4.23
N ARG A 279 -27.49 -5.24 -4.90
CA ARG A 279 -28.29 -5.92 -5.92
C ARG A 279 -29.60 -6.46 -5.35
N GLU A 280 -29.56 -7.16 -4.23
CA GLU A 280 -30.76 -7.63 -3.51
C GLU A 280 -31.74 -6.47 -3.26
N ARG A 281 -31.22 -5.30 -2.85
CA ARG A 281 -32.03 -4.11 -2.62
C ARG A 281 -32.64 -3.56 -3.92
N GLU A 282 -31.89 -3.46 -5.00
CA GLU A 282 -32.40 -3.03 -6.32
C GLU A 282 -33.48 -3.99 -6.83
N GLU A 283 -33.31 -5.30 -6.65
CA GLU A 283 -34.31 -6.31 -6.95
C GLU A 283 -35.58 -6.10 -6.11
N PHE A 284 -35.48 -5.88 -4.80
CA PHE A 284 -36.64 -5.55 -3.94
C PHE A 284 -37.33 -4.24 -4.33
N GLU A 285 -36.58 -3.18 -4.66
CA GLU A 285 -37.15 -1.89 -5.09
C GLU A 285 -37.79 -1.97 -6.49
N SER A 286 -37.39 -2.93 -7.33
CA SER A 286 -38.02 -3.19 -8.64
C SER A 286 -39.32 -3.99 -8.60
N LEU A 287 -39.62 -4.63 -7.45
CA LEU A 287 -40.81 -5.46 -7.23
C LEU A 287 -41.95 -4.74 -6.50
N ALA A 288 -41.77 -3.46 -6.15
CA ALA A 288 -42.68 -2.63 -5.35
C ALA A 288 -43.36 -1.51 -6.15
#